data_AF-A0A3M1CE00-F1
#
_entry.id   AF-A0A3M1CE00-F1
#
_cell.length_a   1.000
_cell.length_b   1.000
_cell.length_c   1.000
_cell.angle_alpha   90.00
_cell.angle_beta   90.00
_cell.angle_gamma   90.00
#
_symmetry.space_group_name_H-M   'P 1'
#
loop_
_entity.id
_entity.type
_entity.pdbx_description
1 polymer ?
#
loop_
_entity_poly.entity_id
_entity_poly.type
_entity_poly.pdbx_seq_one_letter_code
_entity_poly.pdbx_strand_id
1 'polypeptide(L)'
;MISVFKEVHQPSVEIWGIKILEPITSLTDIMVSCVCFYAAYRIYREFHSLSKKDKYLHTLYILSVMYFLLMALATLLGGILGHAFLYLYGFRQKLFGWIISMASVVMLERYVIFSLR
;
A
#
# COMPACT_ATOMS: atom_id res chain seq x y z
N MET A 1 -40.17 5.43 -3.29
CA MET A 1 -39.16 4.50 -2.74
C MET A 1 -38.42 3.91 -3.94
N ILE A 2 -37.31 4.53 -4.36
CA ILE A 2 -36.27 4.14 -5.35
C ILE A 2 -35.66 5.47 -5.81
N SER A 3 -34.79 6.08 -4.99
CA SER A 3 -33.92 7.22 -5.39
C SER A 3 -32.95 7.65 -4.27
N VAL A 4 -32.64 6.77 -3.31
CA VAL A 4 -31.79 7.12 -2.14
C VAL A 4 -30.40 6.45 -2.18
N PHE A 5 -30.10 5.71 -3.25
CA PHE A 5 -28.73 5.27 -3.55
C PHE A 5 -28.26 6.00 -4.81
N LYS A 6 -28.07 7.32 -4.70
CA LYS A 6 -27.17 7.99 -5.65
C LYS A 6 -25.79 7.44 -5.31
N GLU A 7 -25.33 6.44 -6.08
CA GLU A 7 -23.98 5.94 -5.93
C GLU A 7 -23.04 7.14 -5.89
N VAL A 8 -22.31 7.29 -4.79
CA VAL A 8 -21.37 8.39 -4.60
C VAL A 8 -20.17 8.08 -5.50
N HIS A 9 -20.38 8.24 -6.80
CA HIS A 9 -19.32 8.21 -7.78
C HIS A 9 -18.43 9.42 -7.50
N GLN A 10 -17.17 9.14 -7.14
CA GLN A 10 -16.20 10.21 -7.03
C GLN A 10 -16.10 10.94 -8.38
N PRO A 11 -16.06 12.28 -8.38
CA PRO A 11 -15.98 13.04 -9.60
C PRO A 11 -14.65 12.75 -10.30
N SER A 12 -14.72 12.29 -11.55
CA SER A 12 -13.54 12.16 -12.39
C SER A 12 -13.04 13.55 -12.81
N VAL A 13 -11.73 13.74 -12.83
CA VAL A 13 -11.10 14.99 -13.27
C VAL A 13 -10.29 14.72 -14.54
N GLU A 14 -10.43 15.59 -15.52
CA GLU A 14 -9.65 15.53 -16.76
C GLU A 14 -8.54 16.58 -16.70
N ILE A 15 -7.29 16.12 -16.70
CA ILE A 15 -6.09 16.95 -16.62
C ILE A 15 -5.35 16.78 -17.94
N TRP A 16 -5.31 17.82 -18.77
CA TRP A 16 -4.55 17.83 -20.04
C TRP A 16 -4.90 16.66 -20.99
N GLY A 17 -6.17 16.25 -21.02
CA GLY A 17 -6.65 15.12 -21.83
C GLY A 17 -6.49 13.73 -21.18
N ILE A 18 -5.89 13.65 -19.98
CA ILE A 18 -5.82 12.42 -19.18
C ILE A 18 -6.99 12.43 -18.19
N LYS A 19 -7.86 11.41 -18.28
CA LYS A 19 -8.99 11.24 -17.37
C LYS A 19 -8.54 10.46 -16.13
N ILE A 20 -8.70 11.04 -14.95
CA ILE A 20 -8.46 10.38 -13.68
C ILE A 20 -9.83 10.12 -13.04
N LEU A 21 -10.19 8.85 -12.84
CA LEU A 21 -11.53 8.49 -12.36
C LEU A 21 -11.75 8.85 -10.89
N GLU A 22 -10.80 8.46 -10.03
CA GLU A 22 -10.89 8.63 -8.59
C GLU A 22 -9.65 9.40 -8.10
N PRO A 23 -9.57 10.72 -8.38
CA PRO A 23 -8.35 11.50 -8.19
C PRO A 23 -7.95 11.64 -6.72
N ILE A 24 -8.93 11.76 -5.82
CA ILE A 24 -8.68 11.87 -4.39
C ILE A 24 -8.16 10.54 -3.85
N THR A 25 -8.81 9.42 -4.18
CA THR A 25 -8.36 8.08 -3.75
C THR A 25 -6.96 7.77 -4.28
N SER A 26 -6.72 8.04 -5.57
CA SER A 26 -5.39 7.84 -6.17
C SER A 26 -4.31 8.70 -5.49
N LEU A 27 -4.62 9.96 -5.19
CA LEU A 27 -3.70 10.85 -4.49
C LEU A 27 -3.38 10.35 -3.08
N THR A 28 -4.39 9.97 -2.29
CA THR A 28 -4.17 9.45 -0.95
C THR A 28 -3.38 8.15 -0.96
N ASP A 29 -3.63 7.27 -1.94
CA ASP A 29 -2.89 6.02 -2.11
C ASP A 29 -1.41 6.28 -2.41
N ILE A 30 -1.11 7.25 -3.29
CA ILE A 30 0.27 7.67 -3.57
C ILE A 30 0.92 8.26 -2.32
N MET A 31 0.22 9.10 -1.56
CA MET A 31 0.73 9.66 -0.30
C MET A 31 1.07 8.57 0.71
N VAL A 32 0.16 7.60 0.90
CA VAL A 32 0.39 6.44 1.78
C VAL A 32 1.59 5.64 1.29
N SER A 33 1.69 5.39 -0.01
CA SER A 33 2.85 4.71 -0.60
C SER A 33 4.16 5.43 -0.29
N CYS A 34 4.23 6.75 -0.46
CA CYS A 34 5.40 7.55 -0.13
C CYS A 34 5.79 7.43 1.35
N VAL A 35 4.81 7.52 2.26
CA VAL A 35 5.05 7.38 3.71
C VAL A 35 5.55 5.98 4.05
N CYS A 36 4.95 4.93 3.48
CA CYS A 36 5.37 3.55 3.69
C CYS A 36 6.77 3.27 3.12
N PHE A 37 7.11 3.79 1.94
CA PHE A 37 8.48 3.71 1.41
C PHE A 37 9.49 4.42 2.31
N TYR A 38 9.15 5.62 2.79
CA TYR A 38 10.00 6.35 3.72
C TYR A 38 10.22 5.57 5.02
N ALA A 39 9.16 4.99 5.59
CA ALA A 39 9.25 4.15 6.79
C ALA A 39 10.13 2.91 6.56
N ALA A 40 9.92 2.20 5.44
CA ALA A 40 10.75 1.05 5.07
C ALA A 40 12.23 1.42 4.93
N TYR A 41 12.53 2.52 4.24
CA TYR A 41 13.89 3.01 4.06
C TYR A 41 14.55 3.38 5.39
N ARG A 42 13.81 4.06 6.28
CA ARG A 42 14.31 4.43 7.61
C ARG A 42 14.65 3.19 8.44
N ILE A 43 13.74 2.21 8.51
CA ILE A 43 13.95 0.97 9.27
C ILE A 43 15.11 0.17 8.68
N TYR A 44 15.20 0.07 7.35
CA TYR A 44 16.30 -0.62 6.67
C TYR A 44 17.67 0.01 6.98
N ARG A 45 17.73 1.35 7.08
CA ARG A 45 18.96 2.05 7.48
C ARG A 45 19.36 1.75 8.92
N GLU A 46 18.41 1.78 9.85
CA GLU A 46 18.66 1.48 11.26
C GLU A 46 19.09 0.02 11.45
N PHE A 47 18.53 -0.89 10.66
CA PHE A 47 18.90 -2.31 10.63
C PHE A 47 20.37 -2.56 10.29
N HIS A 48 20.96 -1.81 9.35
CA HIS A 48 22.38 -1.94 8.99
C HIS A 48 23.31 -1.59 10.16
N SER A 49 22.85 -0.78 11.13
CA SER A 49 23.61 -0.38 12.31
C SER A 49 23.58 -1.42 13.44
N LEU A 50 22.75 -2.48 13.34
CA LEU A 50 22.60 -3.47 14.40
C LEU A 50 23.67 -4.56 14.36
N SER A 51 24.16 -4.93 15.54
CA SER A 51 25.07 -6.06 15.71
C SER A 51 24.34 -7.36 15.36
N LYS A 52 24.88 -8.15 14.42
CA LYS A 52 24.29 -9.42 13.91
C LYS A 52 24.11 -10.53 14.96
N LYS A 53 24.41 -10.27 16.24
CA LYS A 53 24.39 -11.28 17.30
C LYS A 53 22.97 -11.66 17.72
N ASP A 54 21.98 -10.78 17.56
CA ASP A 54 20.59 -11.07 17.92
C ASP A 54 19.74 -11.45 16.69
N LYS A 55 19.55 -12.76 16.51
CA LYS A 55 18.75 -13.32 15.41
C LYS A 55 17.27 -12.95 15.52
N TYR A 56 16.75 -12.73 16.73
CA TYR A 56 15.35 -12.42 16.96
C TYR A 56 15.05 -10.98 16.53
N LEU A 57 15.86 -10.03 16.99
CA LEU A 57 15.78 -8.63 16.55
C LEU A 57 15.89 -8.54 15.02
N HIS A 58 16.84 -9.25 14.42
CA HIS A 58 17.01 -9.26 12.98
C HIS A 58 15.77 -9.75 12.22
N THR A 59 15.06 -10.75 12.76
CA THR A 59 13.81 -11.27 12.17
C THR A 59 12.70 -10.22 12.24
N LEU A 60 12.54 -9.53 13.38
CA LEU A 60 11.55 -8.48 13.55
C LEU A 60 11.76 -7.33 12.55
N TYR A 61 12.99 -6.84 12.41
CA TYR A 61 13.31 -5.77 11.45
C TYR A 61 12.97 -6.15 10.01
N ILE A 62 13.31 -7.38 9.58
CA ILE A 62 12.98 -7.85 8.23
C ILE A 62 11.47 -7.87 8.02
N LEU A 63 10.71 -8.39 8.98
CA LEU A 63 9.25 -8.44 8.88
C LEU A 63 8.64 -7.04 8.79
N SER A 64 9.13 -6.07 9.58
CA SER A 64 8.67 -4.68 9.51
C SER A 64 9.01 -4.03 8.16
N VAL A 65 10.23 -4.22 7.65
CA VAL A 65 10.64 -3.68 6.34
C VAL A 65 9.79 -4.29 5.22
N MET A 66 9.57 -5.60 5.23
CA MET A 66 8.72 -6.28 4.25
C MET A 66 7.28 -5.82 4.31
N TYR A 67 6.72 -5.61 5.50
CA TYR A 67 5.39 -5.02 5.66
C TYR A 67 5.30 -3.64 5.00
N PHE A 68 6.17 -2.70 5.36
CA PHE A 68 6.09 -1.35 4.81
C PHE A 68 6.36 -1.30 3.29
N LEU A 69 7.27 -2.13 2.78
CA LEU A 69 7.54 -2.20 1.34
C LEU A 69 6.37 -2.80 0.55
N LEU A 70 5.78 -3.91 1.01
CA LEU A 70 4.64 -4.52 0.35
C LEU A 70 3.41 -3.61 0.41
N MET A 71 3.16 -2.96 1.55
CA MET A 71 2.07 -1.99 1.68
C MET A 71 2.27 -0.79 0.74
N ALA A 72 3.50 -0.28 0.62
CA ALA A 72 3.81 0.82 -0.29
C ALA A 72 3.55 0.44 -1.75
N LEU A 73 3.93 -0.78 -2.15
CA LEU A 73 3.69 -1.29 -3.49
C LEU A 73 2.20 -1.54 -3.75
N ALA A 74 1.49 -2.13 -2.79
CA ALA A 74 0.06 -2.40 -2.89
C ALA A 74 -0.75 -1.12 -3.10
N THR A 75 -0.47 -0.09 -2.29
CA THR A 75 -1.14 1.22 -2.37
C THR A 75 -0.75 1.98 -3.63
N LEU A 76 0.52 1.94 -4.06
CA LEU A 76 0.93 2.57 -5.33
C LEU A 76 0.22 1.96 -6.53
N LEU A 77 0.20 0.63 -6.62
CA LEU A 77 -0.45 -0.09 -7.72
C LEU A 77 -1.97 0.07 -7.65
N GLY A 78 -2.56 0.04 -6.43
CA GLY A 78 -3.96 0.33 -6.20
C GLY A 78 -4.34 1.74 -6.66
N GLY A 79 -3.59 2.76 -6.25
CA GLY A 79 -3.86 4.15 -6.57
C GLY A 79 -3.71 4.46 -8.06
N ILE A 80 -2.67 3.93 -8.71
CA ILE A 80 -2.41 4.19 -10.13
C ILE A 80 -3.29 3.30 -11.02
N LEU A 81 -3.18 1.98 -10.88
CA LEU A 81 -3.83 1.03 -11.78
C LEU A 81 -5.28 0.71 -11.38
N GLY A 82 -5.56 0.71 -10.07
CA GLY A 82 -6.88 0.40 -9.53
C GLY A 82 -7.82 1.60 -9.43
N HIS A 83 -7.31 2.83 -9.33
CA HIS A 83 -8.12 4.04 -9.14
C HIS A 83 -7.96 5.06 -10.28
N ALA A 84 -6.76 5.60 -10.53
CA ALA A 84 -6.58 6.63 -11.55
C ALA A 84 -6.87 6.13 -12.98
N PHE A 85 -6.28 5.00 -13.37
CA PHE A 85 -6.33 4.45 -14.72
C PHE A 85 -7.22 3.21 -14.84
N LEU A 86 -8.23 3.09 -13.96
CA LEU A 86 -9.15 1.94 -13.98
C LEU A 86 -9.85 1.76 -15.33
N TYR A 87 -10.09 2.85 -16.07
CA TYR A 87 -10.67 2.82 -17.42
C TYR A 87 -9.75 2.17 -18.48
N LEU A 88 -8.43 2.18 -18.28
CA LEU A 88 -7.46 1.61 -19.21
C LEU A 88 -7.22 0.13 -18.93
N TYR A 89 -7.05 -0.24 -17.66
CA TYR A 89 -6.60 -1.58 -17.28
C TYR A 89 -7.72 -2.50 -16.77
N GLY A 90 -8.91 -1.95 -16.51
CA GLY A 90 -10.07 -2.67 -16.02
C GLY A 90 -9.97 -3.11 -14.55
N PHE A 91 -11.07 -3.70 -14.05
CA PHE A 91 -11.23 -4.07 -12.64
C PHE A 91 -10.17 -5.06 -12.11
N ARG A 92 -9.55 -5.84 -12.99
CA ARG A 92 -8.58 -6.88 -12.63
C ARG A 92 -7.35 -6.29 -11.90
N GLN A 93 -7.00 -5.03 -12.14
CA GLN A 93 -5.84 -4.41 -11.47
C GLN A 93 -6.05 -4.13 -9.98
N LYS A 94 -7.31 -3.93 -9.54
CA LYS A 94 -7.62 -3.81 -8.10
C LYS A 94 -7.24 -5.09 -7.35
N LEU A 95 -7.45 -6.24 -7.97
CA LEU A 95 -7.10 -7.54 -7.38
C LEU A 95 -5.60 -7.67 -7.08
N PHE A 96 -4.74 -7.14 -7.95
CA PHE A 96 -3.29 -7.17 -7.70
C PHE A 96 -2.92 -6.35 -6.46
N GLY A 97 -3.47 -5.14 -6.31
CA GLY A 97 -3.29 -4.33 -5.11
C GLY A 97 -3.75 -5.06 -3.85
N TRP A 98 -4.92 -5.71 -3.89
CA TRP A 98 -5.46 -6.47 -2.76
C TRP A 98 -4.58 -7.66 -2.38
N ILE A 99 -4.12 -8.47 -3.34
CA ILE A 99 -3.27 -9.63 -3.06
C ILE A 99 -1.97 -9.20 -2.38
N ILE A 100 -1.33 -8.14 -2.88
CA ILE A 100 -0.08 -7.61 -2.29
C ILE A 100 -0.36 -7.06 -0.89
N SER A 101 -1.48 -6.37 -0.67
CA SER A 101 -1.86 -5.89 0.67
C SER A 101 -2.09 -7.04 1.66
N MET A 102 -2.69 -8.16 1.22
CA MET A 102 -2.87 -9.33 2.08
C MET A 102 -1.52 -9.94 2.46
N ALA A 103 -0.58 -10.05 1.50
CA ALA A 103 0.78 -10.49 1.80
C ALA A 103 1.48 -9.55 2.80
N SER A 104 1.26 -8.24 2.68
CA SER A 104 1.75 -7.25 3.64
C SER A 104 1.21 -7.51 5.04
N VAL A 105 -0.11 -7.69 5.18
CA VAL A 105 -0.76 -7.93 6.48
C VAL A 105 -0.21 -9.18 7.15
N VAL A 106 0.03 -10.27 6.40
CA VAL A 106 0.64 -11.49 6.96
C VAL A 106 2.03 -11.20 7.55
N MET A 107 2.84 -10.33 6.95
CA MET A 107 4.15 -9.94 7.52
C MET A 107 3.99 -9.20 8.85
N LEU A 108 3.00 -8.30 8.94
CA LEU A 108 2.69 -7.59 10.18
C LEU A 108 2.19 -8.53 11.28
N GLU A 109 1.31 -9.48 10.94
CA GLU A 109 0.85 -10.50 11.89
C GLU A 109 2.02 -11.30 12.46
N ARG A 110 2.95 -11.73 11.60
CA ARG A 110 4.15 -12.43 12.05
C ARG A 110 5.02 -11.54 12.93
N TYR A 111 5.21 -10.27 12.58
CA TYR A 111 5.94 -9.32 13.40
C TYR A 111 5.33 -9.22 14.80
N VAL A 112 4.01 -9.04 14.92
CA VAL A 112 3.31 -8.93 16.20
C VAL A 112 3.48 -10.21 17.02
N ILE A 113 3.25 -11.38 16.42
CA ILE A 113 3.39 -12.67 17.11
C ILE A 113 4.83 -12.86 17.63
N PHE A 114 5.84 -12.54 16.83
CA PHE A 114 7.22 -12.65 17.29
C PHE A 114 7.52 -11.65 18.40
N SER A 115 7.04 -10.41 18.30
CA SER A 115 7.32 -9.32 19.27
C SER A 115 6.77 -9.55 20.68
N LEU A 116 5.76 -10.43 20.82
CA LEU A 116 5.13 -10.76 22.10
C LEU A 116 5.86 -11.89 22.86
N ARG A 117 6.85 -12.52 22.23
CA ARG A 117 7.67 -13.58 22.81
C ARG A 117 8.96 -13.02 23.36
#